data_AF-A0A852VWH3-F1
#
_entry.id   AF-A0A852VWH3-F1
#
_cell.length_a   1.000
_cell.length_b   1.000
_cell.length_c   1.000
_cell.angle_alpha   90.00
_cell.angle_beta   90.00
_cell.angle_gamma   90.00
#
_symmetry.space_group_name_H-M   'P 1'
#
loop_
_entity.id
_entity.type
_entity.pdbx_description
1 polymer ?
#
loop_
_entity_poly.entity_id
_entity_poly.type
_entity_poly.pdbx_seq_one_letter_code
_entity_poly.pdbx_strand_id
1 'polypeptide(L)'
;MPDEMRQATGALGGATRWANARPGEAADAMAKAREALRQRYLREADPDGDLPPEERERKAEAMRRKHMARMTYERLKRQRERREAAALDAAAELERELQGETTAQ
;
A
#
# COMPACT_ATOMS: atom_id res chain seq x y z
N MET A 1 18.01 -15.38 -11.63
CA MET A 1 18.00 -13.90 -11.59
C MET A 1 17.99 -13.45 -10.14
N PRO A 2 18.87 -12.51 -9.74
CA PRO A 2 18.80 -11.80 -8.46
C PRO A 2 17.42 -11.18 -8.22
N ASP A 3 17.01 -11.06 -6.96
CA ASP A 3 15.67 -10.57 -6.60
C ASP A 3 15.43 -9.11 -6.99
N GLU A 4 16.47 -8.29 -6.97
CA GLU A 4 16.42 -6.88 -7.40
C GLU A 4 16.11 -6.78 -8.89
N MET A 5 16.74 -7.62 -9.71
CA MET A 5 16.47 -7.67 -11.16
C MET A 5 15.04 -8.14 -11.44
N ARG A 6 14.54 -9.13 -10.70
CA ARG A 6 13.14 -9.61 -10.84
C ARG A 6 12.15 -8.49 -10.53
N GLN A 7 12.38 -7.75 -9.44
CA GLN A 7 11.54 -6.61 -9.06
C GLN A 7 11.54 -5.52 -10.13
N ALA A 8 12.72 -5.15 -10.64
CA ALA A 8 12.86 -4.14 -11.69
C ALA A 8 12.16 -4.55 -12.99
N THR A 9 12.29 -5.81 -13.42
CA THR A 9 11.59 -6.32 -14.61
C THR A 9 10.07 -6.28 -14.44
N GLY A 10 9.56 -6.64 -13.26
CA GLY A 10 8.13 -6.54 -12.96
C GLY A 10 7.62 -5.10 -13.01
N ALA A 11 8.37 -4.16 -12.43
CA ALA A 11 8.04 -2.74 -12.48
C ALA A 11 8.04 -2.19 -13.92
N LEU A 12 9.05 -2.55 -14.72
CA LEU A 12 9.16 -2.15 -16.12
C LEU A 12 7.97 -2.66 -16.94
N GLY A 13 7.64 -3.95 -16.85
CA GLY A 13 6.52 -4.53 -17.59
C GLY A 13 5.18 -3.88 -17.22
N GLY A 14 4.95 -3.59 -15.94
CA GLY A 14 3.76 -2.88 -15.48
C GLY A 14 3.67 -1.46 -16.04
N ALA A 15 4.76 -0.69 -15.95
CA ALA A 15 4.83 0.68 -16.48
C ALA A 15 4.64 0.70 -18.01
N THR A 16 5.30 -0.20 -18.74
CA THR A 16 5.17 -0.33 -20.19
C THR A 16 3.73 -0.67 -20.61
N ARG A 17 3.07 -1.60 -19.89
CA ARG A 17 1.66 -1.93 -20.18
C ARG A 17 0.77 -0.70 -20.07
N TRP A 18 0.89 0.03 -18.96
CA TRP A 18 -0.01 1.16 -18.70
C TRP A 18 0.34 2.42 -19.50
N ALA A 19 1.60 2.61 -19.89
CA ALA A 19 1.99 3.67 -20.81
C ALA A 19 1.38 3.52 -22.21
N ASN A 20 1.12 2.28 -22.63
CA ASN A 20 0.52 1.97 -23.94
C ASN A 20 -0.99 1.70 -23.88
N ALA A 21 -1.60 1.77 -22.70
CA ALA A 21 -3.02 1.48 -22.52
C ALA A 21 -3.89 2.59 -23.12
N ARG A 22 -5.02 2.21 -23.71
CA ARG A 22 -5.99 3.19 -24.24
C ARG A 22 -6.70 3.94 -23.09
N PRO A 23 -7.22 5.15 -23.33
CA PRO A 23 -8.09 5.83 -22.38
C PRO A 23 -9.22 4.88 -21.93
N GLY A 24 -9.41 4.74 -20.60
CA GLY A 24 -10.44 3.88 -20.02
C GLY A 24 -10.03 2.42 -19.77
N GLU A 25 -9.02 1.89 -20.46
CA GLU A 25 -8.65 0.46 -20.39
C GLU A 25 -8.24 0.03 -18.96
N ALA A 26 -7.57 0.91 -18.21
CA ALA A 26 -7.22 0.65 -16.81
C ALA A 26 -8.46 0.59 -15.90
N ALA A 27 -9.49 1.39 -16.20
CA ALA A 27 -10.74 1.35 -15.46
C ALA A 27 -11.48 0.03 -15.70
N ASP A 28 -11.55 -0.39 -16.97
CA ASP A 28 -12.21 -1.62 -17.42
C ASP A 28 -11.53 -2.87 -16.84
N ALA A 29 -10.19 -2.91 -16.88
CA ALA A 29 -9.41 -4.01 -16.32
C ALA A 29 -9.68 -4.23 -14.82
N MET A 30 -10.07 -3.19 -14.10
CA MET A 30 -10.34 -3.23 -12.66
C MET A 30 -11.85 -3.24 -12.33
N ALA A 31 -12.74 -3.11 -13.32
CA ALA A 31 -14.18 -2.99 -13.08
C ALA A 31 -14.74 -4.21 -12.34
N LYS A 32 -14.44 -5.42 -12.82
CA LYS A 32 -14.88 -6.68 -12.19
C LYS A 32 -14.34 -6.84 -10.76
N ALA A 33 -13.10 -6.44 -10.53
CA ALA A 33 -12.48 -6.50 -9.21
C ALA A 33 -13.13 -5.51 -8.23
N ARG A 34 -13.42 -4.29 -8.68
CA ARG A 34 -14.13 -3.28 -7.88
C ARG A 34 -15.54 -3.72 -7.53
N GLU A 35 -16.25 -4.32 -8.48
CA GLU A 35 -17.60 -4.86 -8.23
C GLU A 35 -17.56 -6.01 -7.22
N ALA A 36 -16.64 -6.98 -7.39
CA ALA A 36 -16.50 -8.08 -6.44
C ALA A 36 -16.17 -7.58 -5.02
N LEU A 37 -15.31 -6.57 -4.90
CA LEU A 37 -14.99 -5.97 -3.61
C LEU A 37 -16.18 -5.21 -3.01
N ARG A 38 -16.97 -4.51 -3.84
CA ARG A 38 -18.21 -3.86 -3.42
C ARG A 38 -19.20 -4.90 -2.88
N GLN A 39 -19.43 -5.98 -3.61
CA GLN A 39 -20.34 -7.05 -3.19
C GLN A 39 -19.91 -7.71 -1.88
N ARG A 40 -18.60 -7.85 -1.67
CA ARG A 40 -18.07 -8.30 -0.39
C ARG A 40 -18.47 -7.35 0.75
N TYR A 41 -18.27 -6.04 0.58
CA TYR A 41 -18.66 -5.07 1.61
C TYR A 41 -20.16 -5.02 1.86
N LEU A 42 -20.98 -5.24 0.83
CA LEU A 42 -22.44 -5.31 1.00
C LEU A 42 -22.86 -6.49 1.88
N ARG A 43 -22.28 -7.67 1.66
CA ARG A 43 -22.53 -8.85 2.50
C ARG A 43 -22.00 -8.68 3.93
N GLU A 44 -20.86 -8.00 4.10
CA GLU A 44 -20.32 -7.71 5.43
C GLU A 44 -21.14 -6.64 6.17
N ALA A 45 -21.71 -5.67 5.44
CA ALA A 45 -22.52 -4.58 5.98
C ALA A 45 -23.89 -5.04 6.48
N ASP A 46 -24.44 -6.10 5.88
CA ASP A 46 -25.73 -6.67 6.21
C ASP A 46 -25.72 -8.20 6.01
N PRO A 47 -25.17 -8.98 6.97
CA PRO A 47 -25.12 -10.43 6.88
C PRO A 47 -26.51 -11.09 6.89
N ASP A 48 -27.43 -10.52 7.66
CA ASP A 48 -28.77 -11.06 7.90
C ASP A 48 -29.81 -10.57 6.87
N GLY A 49 -29.53 -9.45 6.18
CA GLY A 49 -30.37 -8.95 5.10
C GLY A 49 -31.50 -8.02 5.57
N ASP A 50 -31.42 -7.53 6.81
CA ASP A 50 -32.50 -6.80 7.47
C ASP A 50 -32.46 -5.29 7.19
N LEU A 51 -31.38 -4.78 6.61
CA LEU A 51 -31.22 -3.34 6.39
C LEU A 51 -31.90 -2.87 5.11
N PRO A 52 -32.52 -1.67 5.14
CA PRO A 52 -32.92 -0.99 3.91
C PRO A 52 -31.73 -0.85 2.96
N PRO A 53 -31.95 -0.96 1.63
CA PRO A 53 -30.87 -0.91 0.65
C PRO A 53 -29.95 0.31 0.80
N GLU A 54 -30.51 1.49 1.07
CA GLU A 54 -29.73 2.72 1.23
C GLU A 54 -28.78 2.66 2.44
N GLU A 55 -29.25 2.16 3.58
CA GLU A 55 -28.46 2.04 4.80
C GLU A 55 -27.37 0.96 4.67
N ARG A 56 -27.66 -0.13 3.96
CA ARG A 56 -26.67 -1.13 3.59
C ARG A 56 -25.56 -0.53 2.73
N GLU A 57 -25.90 0.29 1.74
CA GLU A 57 -24.88 0.92 0.87
C GLU A 57 -24.01 1.89 1.67
N ARG A 58 -24.62 2.70 2.56
CA ARG A 58 -23.89 3.62 3.44
C ARG A 58 -22.91 2.87 4.34
N LYS A 59 -23.33 1.76 4.95
CA LYS A 59 -22.45 0.92 5.76
C LYS A 59 -21.32 0.29 4.94
N ALA A 60 -21.62 -0.24 3.75
CA ALA A 60 -20.60 -0.80 2.87
C ALA A 60 -19.57 0.25 2.43
N GLU A 61 -20.01 1.48 2.16
CA GLU A 61 -19.10 2.59 1.86
C GLU A 61 -18.21 2.93 3.07
N ALA A 62 -18.79 3.00 4.27
CA ALA A 62 -18.03 3.23 5.50
C ALA A 62 -16.97 2.14 5.73
N MET A 63 -17.32 0.86 5.47
CA MET A 63 -16.37 -0.25 5.53
C MET A 63 -15.24 -0.12 4.53
N ARG A 64 -15.54 0.25 3.27
CA ARG A 64 -14.53 0.53 2.25
C ARG A 64 -13.59 1.65 2.70
N ARG A 65 -14.13 2.77 3.20
CA ARG A 65 -13.33 3.90 3.70
C ARG A 65 -12.43 3.48 4.85
N LYS A 66 -12.96 2.73 5.83
CA LYS A 66 -12.19 2.16 6.94
C LYS A 66 -11.05 1.26 6.44
N HIS A 67 -11.31 0.38 5.48
CA HIS A 67 -10.29 -0.51 4.91
C HIS A 67 -9.14 0.28 4.29
N MET A 68 -9.46 1.27 3.47
CA MET A 68 -8.46 2.13 2.83
C MET A 68 -7.68 2.95 3.86
N ALA A 69 -8.36 3.50 4.87
CA ALA A 69 -7.72 4.22 5.97
C ALA A 69 -6.73 3.32 6.73
N ARG A 70 -7.10 2.05 7.00
CA ARG A 70 -6.20 1.06 7.61
C ARG A 70 -4.96 0.82 6.74
N MET A 71 -5.13 0.59 5.45
CA MET A 71 -3.98 0.37 4.54
C MET A 71 -3.02 1.56 4.52
N THR A 72 -3.56 2.78 4.46
CA THR A 72 -2.75 4.01 4.51
C THR A 72 -2.02 4.13 5.84
N TYR A 73 -2.71 3.91 6.96
CA TYR A 73 -2.11 3.94 8.30
C TYR A 73 -0.94 2.96 8.41
N GLU A 74 -1.14 1.70 8.03
CA GLU A 74 -0.09 0.67 8.08
C GLU A 74 1.11 1.02 7.19
N ARG A 75 0.87 1.58 6.00
CA ARG A 75 1.94 2.05 5.11
C ARG A 75 2.73 3.17 5.75
N LEU A 76 2.07 4.18 6.30
CA LEU A 76 2.72 5.33 6.92
C LEU A 76 3.50 4.93 8.17
N LYS A 77 2.93 4.03 8.98
CA LYS A 77 3.61 3.42 10.13
C LYS A 77 4.93 2.76 9.72
N ARG A 78 4.90 1.87 8.71
CA ARG A 78 6.13 1.22 8.20
C ARG A 78 7.14 2.20 7.63
N GLN A 79 6.68 3.26 6.95
CA GLN A 79 7.57 4.28 6.43
C GLN A 79 8.29 5.03 7.56
N ARG A 80 7.58 5.32 8.65
CA ARG A 80 8.16 5.93 9.85
C ARG A 80 9.21 5.01 10.48
N GLU A 81 8.88 3.74 10.71
CA GLU A 81 9.80 2.74 11.26
C GLU A 81 11.10 2.64 10.44
N ARG A 82 11.00 2.63 9.11
CA ARG A 82 12.18 2.60 8.22
C ARG A 82 13.05 3.85 8.33
N ARG A 83 12.43 5.03 8.49
CA ARG A 83 13.17 6.29 8.67
C ARG A 83 13.89 6.33 10.00
N GLU A 84 13.23 5.86 11.07
CA GLU A 84 13.83 5.75 12.40
C GLU A 84 15.01 4.77 12.38
N ALA A 85 14.86 3.60 11.76
CA ALA A 85 15.97 2.65 11.58
C ALA A 85 17.16 3.25 10.82
N ALA A 86 16.89 3.88 9.67
CA ALA A 86 17.95 4.52 8.87
C ALA A 86 18.66 5.68 9.63
N ALA A 87 17.93 6.42 10.47
CA ALA A 87 18.51 7.48 11.29
C ALA A 87 19.40 6.91 12.42
N LEU A 88 19.01 5.80 13.03
CA LEU A 88 19.83 5.10 14.02
C LEU A 88 21.11 4.53 13.38
N ASP A 89 20.99 3.92 12.21
CA ASP A 89 22.14 3.39 11.46
C ASP A 89 23.12 4.52 11.11
N ALA A 90 22.62 5.65 10.61
CA ALA A 90 23.45 6.82 10.31
C ALA A 90 24.12 7.42 11.56
N ALA A 91 23.41 7.47 12.70
CA ALA A 91 23.99 7.94 13.95
C ALA A 91 25.10 7.01 14.47
N ALA A 92 24.92 5.69 14.34
CA ALA A 92 25.92 4.69 14.71
C ALA A 92 27.14 4.69 13.77
N GLU A 93 26.96 5.04 12.50
CA GLU A 93 28.06 5.29 11.56
C GLU A 93 28.87 6.52 11.97
N LEU A 94 28.20 7.64 12.25
CA LEU A 94 28.83 8.86 12.74
C LEU A 94 29.59 8.65 14.06
N GLU A 95 29.01 7.93 15.01
CA GLU A 95 29.67 7.62 16.29
C GLU A 95 30.95 6.80 16.08
N ARG A 96 30.93 5.83 15.16
CA ARG A 96 32.11 5.02 14.81
C ARG A 96 33.20 5.85 14.14
N GLU A 97 32.84 6.78 13.26
CA GLU A 97 33.79 7.71 12.65
C GLU A 97 34.47 8.58 13.70
N LEU A 98 33.70 9.18 14.62
CA LEU A 98 34.23 10.01 15.71
C LEU A 98 35.15 9.23 16.66
N GLN A 99 34.81 7.99 16.99
CA GLN A 99 35.65 7.11 17.82
C GLN A 99 36.94 6.67 17.12
N GLY A 100 36.89 6.43 15.81
CA GLY A 100 38.05 6.12 14.97
C GLY A 100 39.04 7.29 14.89
N GLU A 101 38.54 8.52 14.75
CA GLU A 101 39.35 9.74 14.75
C GLU A 101 40.00 10.02 16.12
N THR A 102 39.29 9.71 17.21
CA THR A 102 39.79 9.92 18.58
C THR A 102 40.90 8.94 18.97
N THR A 103 40.99 7.77 18.33
CA THR A 103 41.98 6.71 18.67
C THR A 103 43.29 6.85 17.87
N ALA A 104 43.36 7.76 16.90
CA ALA A 104 44.50 7.95 15.99
C ALA A 104 45.45 9.11 16.37
N GLN A 105 45.27 9.75 17.53
CA GLN A 105 46.16 10.79 18.10
C GLN A 105 46.95 10.26 19.29
#